data_AF-A0A835KYF4-F1
#
_entry.id   AF-A0A835KYF4-F1
#
_cell.length_a   1.000
_cell.length_b   1.000
_cell.length_c   1.000
_cell.angle_alpha   90.00
_cell.angle_beta   90.00
_cell.angle_gamma   90.00
#
_symmetry.space_group_name_H-M   'P 1'
#
loop_
_entity.id
_entity.type
_entity.pdbx_description
1 polymer ?
#
loop_
_entity_poly.entity_id
_entity_poly.type
_entity_poly.pdbx_seq_one_letter_code
_entity_poly.pdbx_strand_id
1 'polypeptide(L)'
;MPAEIASSVGGKVQNKGADIDALCVATAHREKEYFSALYTIKNRLVKDLIAVKNAYVPVIKLNFDGIEIDLLFARLPLSKIPGRGIYSNALGYLGGVSWAMLVARTCQLYPNALPATLVHKFFLIFCQWRWPLPVLLKRVDPVRLGFPVWDPRVNLADRYHLMPVITPVNPQQNSTFNVSASTRSVMVEELKIGPTATVDKLLNKRRWADLFENTEFFSQYKYYLVLMASFVSPDDQLQWSGRFESRIRHLIGQ
;
A
#
# COMPACT_ATOMS: atom_id res chain seq x y z
N MET A 1 -1.58 -44.30 -28.56
CA MET A 1 -0.44 -43.91 -27.70
C MET A 1 0.44 -42.97 -28.51
N PRO A 2 0.94 -41.87 -27.94
CA PRO A 2 0.22 -40.60 -27.65
C PRO A 2 0.89 -39.41 -28.40
N ALA A 3 0.30 -38.22 -28.60
CA ALA A 3 -0.15 -37.19 -27.64
C ALA A 3 0.94 -36.78 -26.62
N GLU A 4 1.07 -35.49 -26.31
CA GLU A 4 2.13 -34.82 -25.50
C GLU A 4 3.36 -34.48 -26.37
N ILE A 5 3.72 -33.22 -26.65
CA ILE A 5 3.79 -32.01 -25.82
C ILE A 5 3.46 -30.81 -26.73
N ALA A 6 2.19 -30.45 -26.83
CA ALA A 6 1.74 -29.25 -27.53
C ALA A 6 0.89 -28.39 -26.58
N SER A 7 1.50 -27.94 -25.48
CA SER A 7 1.01 -26.83 -24.67
C SER A 7 2.17 -26.34 -23.78
N SER A 8 2.62 -25.10 -23.94
CA SER A 8 3.19 -24.27 -22.85
C SER A 8 3.97 -23.02 -23.31
N VAL A 9 4.14 -22.74 -24.60
CA VAL A 9 4.85 -21.50 -25.01
C VAL A 9 4.14 -20.81 -26.18
N GLY A 10 2.91 -20.37 -25.91
CA GLY A 10 2.22 -19.41 -26.77
C GLY A 10 2.71 -18.00 -26.46
N GLY A 11 3.93 -17.67 -26.93
CA GLY A 11 4.37 -16.28 -27.00
C GLY A 11 3.42 -15.50 -27.91
N LYS A 12 2.63 -14.60 -27.33
CA LYS A 12 1.97 -13.54 -28.07
C LYS A 12 2.66 -12.23 -27.75
N VAL A 13 3.28 -11.69 -28.80
CA VAL A 13 3.81 -10.33 -28.90
C VAL A 13 2.73 -9.34 -28.43
N GLN A 14 3.00 -8.57 -27.38
CA GLN A 14 2.13 -7.47 -26.95
C GLN A 14 2.69 -6.14 -27.49
N ASN A 15 1.82 -5.46 -28.23
CA ASN A 15 2.00 -4.14 -28.83
C ASN A 15 2.08 -3.02 -27.78
N LYS A 16 2.53 -1.83 -28.21
CA LYS A 16 2.52 -0.58 -27.44
C LYS A 16 1.14 -0.33 -26.80
N GLY A 17 1.06 -0.48 -25.48
CA GLY A 17 -0.14 -0.34 -24.66
C GLY A 17 -0.14 -1.39 -23.54
N ALA A 18 0.90 -1.40 -22.70
CA ALA A 18 1.07 -2.45 -21.70
C ALA A 18 0.05 -2.29 -20.56
N ASP A 19 -0.79 -3.32 -20.41
CA ASP A 19 -1.72 -3.48 -19.29
C ASP A 19 -0.95 -3.60 -17.97
N ILE A 20 -1.41 -2.93 -16.91
CA ILE A 20 -0.84 -3.05 -15.56
C ILE A 20 -1.71 -4.01 -14.75
N ASP A 21 -1.22 -5.22 -14.51
CA ASP A 21 -1.80 -6.15 -13.55
C ASP A 21 -1.28 -5.85 -12.13
N ALA A 22 -2.15 -5.45 -11.21
CA ALA A 22 -1.80 -5.26 -9.81
C ALA A 22 -2.71 -6.08 -8.88
N LEU A 23 -2.11 -6.82 -7.96
CA LEU A 23 -2.84 -7.59 -6.96
C LEU A 23 -3.02 -6.77 -5.68
N CYS A 24 -4.25 -6.40 -5.37
CA CYS A 24 -4.65 -5.90 -4.07
C CYS A 24 -5.06 -7.05 -3.16
N VAL A 25 -4.49 -7.10 -1.96
CA VAL A 25 -4.75 -8.14 -0.97
C VAL A 25 -5.42 -7.50 0.25
N ALA A 26 -6.62 -7.97 0.62
CA ALA A 26 -7.32 -7.47 1.81
C ALA A 26 -8.05 -8.59 2.57
N THR A 27 -8.36 -8.32 3.84
CA THR A 27 -9.14 -9.23 4.70
C THR A 27 -10.61 -9.25 4.32
N ALA A 28 -11.26 -10.40 4.53
CA ALA A 28 -12.67 -10.64 4.17
C ALA A 28 -13.65 -9.58 4.72
N HIS A 29 -13.34 -8.92 5.83
CA HIS A 29 -14.22 -7.91 6.45
C HIS A 29 -14.16 -6.52 5.80
N ARG A 30 -13.16 -6.22 4.94
CA ARG A 30 -12.97 -4.90 4.32
C ARG A 30 -13.23 -4.89 2.81
N GLU A 31 -13.79 -5.96 2.25
CA GLU A 31 -14.14 -6.05 0.82
C GLU A 31 -15.07 -4.90 0.40
N LYS A 32 -16.11 -4.61 1.18
CA LYS A 32 -17.02 -3.49 0.92
C LYS A 32 -16.30 -2.14 0.93
N GLU A 33 -15.31 -1.96 1.81
CA GLU A 33 -14.53 -0.73 1.94
C GLU A 33 -13.52 -0.55 0.81
N TYR A 34 -12.92 -1.64 0.31
CA TYR A 34 -12.05 -1.60 -0.86
C TYR A 34 -12.79 -1.11 -2.10
N PHE A 35 -13.95 -1.71 -2.39
CA PHE A 35 -14.76 -1.29 -3.52
C PHE A 35 -15.38 0.11 -3.32
N SER A 36 -15.78 0.49 -2.09
CA SER A 36 -16.35 1.84 -1.84
C SER A 36 -15.30 2.96 -1.87
N ALA A 37 -14.09 2.73 -1.33
CA ALA A 37 -12.99 3.69 -1.43
C ALA A 37 -12.61 3.97 -2.88
N LEU A 38 -12.73 2.98 -3.77
CA LEU A 38 -12.41 3.11 -5.20
C LEU A 38 -13.50 3.83 -6.02
N TYR A 39 -14.79 3.68 -5.67
CA TYR A 39 -15.84 4.53 -6.27
C TYR A 39 -15.67 6.01 -5.92
N THR A 40 -14.98 6.31 -4.82
CA THR A 40 -14.63 7.68 -4.41
C THR A 40 -13.50 8.27 -5.29
N ILE A 41 -12.77 7.44 -6.04
CA ILE A 41 -11.71 7.85 -7.00
C ILE A 41 -12.29 8.20 -8.39
N LYS A 42 -13.63 8.21 -8.57
CA LYS A 42 -14.24 8.72 -9.81
C LYS A 42 -13.88 10.20 -10.02
N ASN A 43 -12.89 10.43 -10.88
CA ASN A 43 -12.48 11.73 -11.40
C ASN A 43 -12.36 11.62 -12.93
N ARG A 44 -12.40 12.75 -13.66
CA ARG A 44 -12.35 12.87 -15.14
C ARG A 44 -11.18 12.15 -15.82
N LEU A 45 -10.14 11.78 -15.07
CA LEU A 45 -8.94 11.08 -15.55
C LEU A 45 -9.04 9.54 -15.51
N VAL A 46 -10.01 9.01 -14.77
CA VAL A 46 -10.29 7.57 -14.71
C VAL A 46 -11.47 7.29 -15.64
N LYS A 47 -11.19 6.61 -16.75
CA LYS A 47 -12.19 6.14 -17.70
C LYS A 47 -12.39 4.64 -17.52
N ASP A 48 -13.52 4.13 -18.00
CA ASP A 48 -13.78 2.69 -18.09
C ASP A 48 -13.58 1.91 -16.78
N LEU A 49 -13.89 2.55 -15.64
CA LEU A 49 -13.85 1.93 -14.32
C LEU A 49 -14.95 0.87 -14.20
N ILE A 50 -14.56 -0.39 -14.25
CA ILE A 50 -15.45 -1.56 -14.15
C ILE A 50 -15.01 -2.41 -12.96
N ALA A 51 -15.90 -2.55 -11.98
CA ALA A 51 -15.68 -3.48 -10.86
C ALA A 51 -16.46 -4.78 -11.12
N VAL A 52 -15.74 -5.87 -11.37
CA VAL A 52 -16.29 -7.22 -11.52
C VAL A 52 -16.19 -7.93 -10.17
N LYS A 53 -17.28 -7.88 -9.40
CA LYS A 53 -17.33 -8.39 -8.02
C LYS A 53 -17.65 -9.88 -7.93
N ASN A 54 -18.40 -10.41 -8.89
CA ASN A 54 -18.93 -11.78 -8.85
C ASN A 54 -18.06 -12.80 -9.63
N ALA A 55 -16.80 -12.47 -9.92
CA ALA A 55 -15.87 -13.39 -10.56
C ALA A 55 -15.17 -14.29 -9.53
N TYR A 56 -14.63 -15.43 -9.97
CA TYR A 56 -13.84 -16.32 -9.13
C TYR A 56 -12.66 -15.58 -8.44
N VAL A 57 -12.06 -14.62 -9.16
CA VAL A 57 -11.16 -13.59 -8.61
C VAL A 57 -11.78 -12.23 -8.94
N PRO A 58 -12.27 -11.46 -7.95
CA PRO A 58 -12.81 -10.14 -8.21
C PRO A 58 -11.73 -9.22 -8.80
N VAL A 59 -12.11 -8.40 -9.77
CA VAL A 59 -11.18 -7.50 -10.47
C VAL A 59 -11.79 -6.13 -10.66
N ILE A 60 -10.98 -5.09 -10.55
CA ILE A 60 -11.34 -3.74 -10.93
C ILE A 60 -10.49 -3.36 -12.12
N LYS A 61 -11.12 -3.19 -13.26
CA LYS A 61 -10.49 -2.68 -14.48
C LYS A 61 -10.70 -1.18 -14.52
N LEU A 62 -9.69 -0.43 -14.92
CA LEU A 62 -9.82 1.00 -15.18
C LEU A 62 -8.82 1.45 -16.24
N ASN A 63 -9.20 2.46 -17.01
CA ASN A 63 -8.29 3.17 -17.90
C ASN A 63 -7.85 4.47 -17.23
N PHE A 64 -6.55 4.61 -17.01
CA PHE A 64 -5.95 5.82 -16.46
C PHE A 64 -5.06 6.45 -17.52
N ASP A 65 -5.49 7.57 -18.08
CA ASP A 65 -4.72 8.33 -19.08
C ASP A 65 -4.24 7.49 -20.29
N GLY A 66 -5.10 6.57 -20.77
CA GLY A 66 -4.79 5.68 -21.89
C GLY A 66 -4.09 4.37 -21.50
N ILE A 67 -3.84 4.14 -20.21
CA ILE A 67 -3.22 2.92 -19.68
C ILE A 67 -4.30 2.05 -19.05
N GLU A 68 -4.45 0.82 -19.52
CA GLU A 68 -5.35 -0.17 -18.91
C GLU A 68 -4.71 -0.75 -17.64
N ILE A 69 -5.48 -0.75 -16.56
CA ILE A 69 -5.05 -1.20 -15.24
C ILE A 69 -6.07 -2.22 -14.72
N ASP A 70 -5.61 -3.43 -14.47
CA ASP A 70 -6.37 -4.53 -13.88
C ASP A 70 -5.94 -4.71 -12.42
N LEU A 71 -6.76 -4.23 -11.49
CA LEU A 71 -6.58 -4.41 -10.05
C LEU A 71 -7.28 -5.70 -9.61
N LEU A 72 -6.55 -6.80 -9.57
CA LEU A 72 -7.04 -8.07 -9.03
C LEU A 72 -7.20 -7.96 -7.52
N PHE A 73 -8.25 -8.54 -6.96
CA PHE A 73 -8.49 -8.59 -5.53
C PHE A 73 -8.36 -10.01 -5.01
N ALA A 74 -7.37 -10.24 -4.15
CA ALA A 74 -7.27 -11.47 -3.38
C ALA A 74 -7.90 -11.28 -2.00
N ARG A 75 -9.00 -12.00 -1.77
CA ARG A 75 -9.64 -12.13 -0.47
C ARG A 75 -8.83 -13.09 0.40
N LEU A 76 -8.19 -12.57 1.45
CA LEU A 76 -7.60 -13.43 2.47
C LEU A 76 -8.69 -13.81 3.49
N PRO A 77 -8.91 -15.11 3.78
CA PRO A 77 -9.82 -15.58 4.81
C PRO A 77 -9.20 -15.40 6.21
N LEU A 78 -8.75 -14.18 6.51
CA LEU A 78 -8.12 -13.82 7.76
C LEU A 78 -8.96 -12.73 8.43
N SER A 79 -9.31 -12.91 9.70
CA SER A 79 -10.07 -11.94 10.50
C SER A 79 -9.24 -10.71 10.90
N LYS A 80 -7.91 -10.79 10.74
CA LYS A 80 -6.91 -9.72 10.88
C LYS A 80 -5.86 -9.91 9.80
N ILE A 81 -5.31 -8.82 9.23
CA ILE A 81 -4.06 -8.92 8.47
C ILE A 81 -3.00 -9.32 9.51
N PRO A 82 -2.32 -10.48 9.41
CA PRO A 82 -1.18 -10.77 10.25
C PRO A 82 -0.15 -9.68 9.96
N GLY A 83 0.17 -8.87 10.96
CA GLY A 83 0.76 -7.57 10.72
C GLY A 83 1.94 -7.36 11.63
N ARG A 84 3.06 -6.96 11.04
CA ARG A 84 4.26 -6.43 11.73
C ARG A 84 3.99 -5.08 12.44
N GLY A 85 2.73 -4.77 12.77
CA GLY A 85 2.32 -3.54 13.47
C GLY A 85 2.34 -2.24 12.64
N ILE A 86 2.66 -2.28 11.35
CA ILE A 86 2.92 -1.09 10.53
C ILE A 86 1.80 -0.68 9.55
N TYR A 87 0.54 -1.06 9.81
CA TYR A 87 -0.61 -0.72 8.95
C TYR A 87 -1.67 0.08 9.73
N SER A 88 -1.70 1.40 9.56
CA SER A 88 -2.78 2.30 10.01
C SER A 88 -2.41 3.78 9.77
N ASN A 89 -3.06 4.44 8.81
CA ASN A 89 -2.86 5.88 8.58
C ASN A 89 -3.28 6.75 9.77
N ALA A 90 -4.30 6.32 10.53
CA ALA A 90 -4.77 7.06 11.70
C ALA A 90 -3.70 7.13 12.80
N LEU A 91 -2.92 6.07 12.96
CA LEU A 91 -1.83 5.95 13.95
C LEU A 91 -0.47 6.44 13.44
N GLY A 92 -0.40 7.01 12.23
CA GLY A 92 0.84 7.49 11.64
C GLY A 92 1.67 6.45 10.88
N TYR A 93 1.11 5.27 10.62
CA TYR A 93 1.69 4.28 9.70
C TYR A 93 1.09 4.40 8.30
N LEU A 94 1.47 3.53 7.37
CA LEU A 94 0.91 3.55 6.02
C LEU A 94 -0.49 2.90 5.96
N GLY A 95 -1.39 3.52 5.21
CA GLY A 95 -2.67 2.94 4.81
C GLY A 95 -2.58 2.24 3.44
N GLY A 96 -3.66 1.58 3.03
CA GLY A 96 -3.70 0.77 1.80
C GLY A 96 -3.30 1.53 0.54
N VAL A 97 -3.75 2.78 0.38
CA VAL A 97 -3.40 3.62 -0.78
C VAL A 97 -1.90 3.92 -0.82
N SER A 98 -1.30 4.23 0.33
CA SER A 98 0.14 4.49 0.42
C SER A 98 0.96 3.26 0.05
N TRP A 99 0.60 2.08 0.60
CA TRP A 99 1.23 0.81 0.25
C TRP A 99 1.10 0.49 -1.25
N ALA A 100 -0.09 0.69 -1.82
CA ALA A 100 -0.33 0.47 -3.25
C ALA A 100 0.56 1.36 -4.12
N MET A 101 0.76 2.63 -3.75
CA MET A 101 1.67 3.52 -4.47
C MET A 101 3.14 3.10 -4.36
N LEU A 102 3.58 2.62 -3.20
CA LEU A 102 4.94 2.07 -3.06
C LEU A 102 5.14 0.82 -3.95
N VAL A 103 4.16 -0.07 -3.98
CA VAL A 103 4.17 -1.25 -4.85
C VAL A 103 4.19 -0.84 -6.32
N ALA A 104 3.29 0.07 -6.73
CA ALA A 104 3.24 0.57 -8.11
C ALA A 104 4.58 1.21 -8.52
N ARG A 105 5.24 1.95 -7.63
CA ARG A 105 6.57 2.50 -7.90
C ARG A 105 7.62 1.40 -8.12
N THR A 106 7.53 0.31 -7.37
CA THR A 106 8.42 -0.86 -7.55
C THR A 106 8.19 -1.48 -8.92
N CYS A 107 6.93 -1.67 -9.32
CA CYS A 107 6.58 -2.20 -10.65
C CYS A 107 7.10 -1.31 -11.78
N GLN A 108 7.02 0.02 -11.65
CA GLN A 108 7.57 0.95 -12.64
C GLN A 108 9.08 0.82 -12.82
N LEU A 109 9.81 0.52 -11.74
CA LEU A 109 11.27 0.35 -11.78
C LEU A 109 11.69 -1.02 -12.33
N TYR A 110 10.79 -2.01 -12.28
CA TYR A 110 11.06 -3.39 -12.67
C TYR A 110 9.88 -3.99 -13.47
N PRO A 111 9.57 -3.47 -14.68
CA PRO A 111 8.34 -3.78 -15.41
C PRO A 111 8.21 -5.25 -15.84
N ASN A 112 9.33 -5.94 -16.02
CA ASN A 112 9.36 -7.34 -16.47
C ASN A 112 9.69 -8.32 -15.34
N ALA A 113 9.71 -7.87 -14.08
CA ALA A 113 10.06 -8.73 -12.96
C ALA A 113 8.86 -9.60 -12.54
N LEU A 114 9.15 -10.86 -12.21
CA LEU A 114 8.16 -11.77 -11.66
C LEU A 114 7.67 -11.30 -10.28
N PRO A 115 6.45 -11.66 -9.84
CA PRO A 115 5.90 -11.22 -8.55
C PRO A 115 6.82 -11.48 -7.35
N ALA A 116 7.45 -12.65 -7.27
CA ALA A 116 8.41 -13.00 -6.22
C ALA A 116 9.62 -12.05 -6.20
N THR A 117 10.11 -11.68 -7.38
CA THR A 117 11.21 -10.72 -7.54
C THR A 117 10.77 -9.31 -7.16
N LEU A 118 9.54 -8.90 -7.50
CA LEU A 118 8.98 -7.61 -7.11
C LEU A 118 8.89 -7.44 -5.60
N VAL A 119 8.51 -8.49 -4.85
CA VAL A 119 8.50 -8.45 -3.37
C VAL A 119 9.91 -8.21 -2.84
N HIS A 120 10.93 -8.91 -3.36
CA HIS A 120 12.32 -8.66 -2.97
C HIS A 120 12.77 -7.23 -3.31
N LYS A 121 12.48 -6.76 -4.53
CA LYS A 121 12.84 -5.41 -4.97
C LYS A 121 12.14 -4.33 -4.16
N PHE A 122 10.89 -4.53 -3.78
CA PHE A 122 10.13 -3.62 -2.92
C PHE A 122 10.89 -3.34 -1.63
N PHE A 123 11.28 -4.40 -0.91
CA PHE A 123 12.03 -4.25 0.34
C PHE A 123 13.39 -3.59 0.11
N LEU A 124 14.13 -4.03 -0.92
CA LEU A 124 15.44 -3.49 -1.25
C LEU A 124 15.40 -1.98 -1.54
N ILE A 125 14.41 -1.52 -2.29
CA ILE A 125 14.23 -0.11 -2.63
C ILE A 125 13.89 0.69 -1.38
N PHE A 126 12.86 0.28 -0.63
CA PHE A 126 12.31 1.13 0.43
C PHE A 126 13.07 1.06 1.75
N CYS A 127 13.86 0.01 1.99
CA CYS A 127 14.79 0.00 3.13
C CYS A 127 16.01 0.93 2.91
N GLN A 128 16.36 1.21 1.64
CA GLN A 128 17.46 2.11 1.27
C GLN A 128 16.99 3.48 0.76
N TRP A 129 15.69 3.71 0.72
CA TRP A 129 15.14 4.95 0.18
C TRP A 129 15.58 6.14 1.03
N ARG A 130 16.09 7.18 0.36
CA ARG A 130 16.64 8.39 1.01
C ARG A 130 15.52 9.34 1.44
N TRP A 131 14.70 8.90 2.39
CA TRP A 131 13.68 9.74 3.03
C TRP A 131 14.32 11.03 3.57
N PRO A 132 13.71 12.22 3.38
CA PRO A 132 12.32 12.46 2.96
C PRO A 132 12.12 12.68 1.45
N LEU A 133 12.98 12.15 0.56
CA LEU A 133 12.70 12.23 -0.89
C LEU A 133 11.32 11.61 -1.20
N PRO A 134 10.47 12.30 -1.99
CA PRO A 134 9.11 11.84 -2.24
C PRO A 134 9.05 10.66 -3.20
N VAL A 135 8.14 9.74 -2.93
CA VAL A 135 7.76 8.71 -3.89
C VAL A 135 6.69 9.27 -4.82
N LEU A 136 7.03 9.35 -6.11
CA LEU A 136 6.16 9.85 -7.18
C LEU A 136 5.92 8.74 -8.22
N LEU A 137 4.66 8.55 -8.62
CA LEU A 137 4.28 7.62 -9.71
C LEU A 137 4.31 8.27 -11.09
N LYS A 138 4.21 9.59 -11.16
CA LYS A 138 4.29 10.36 -12.40
C LYS A 138 4.98 11.69 -12.14
N ARG A 139 5.37 12.37 -13.21
CA ARG A 139 5.85 13.76 -13.10
C ARG A 139 4.71 14.64 -12.59
N VAL A 140 5.05 15.63 -11.75
CA VAL A 140 4.09 16.59 -11.23
C VAL A 140 3.72 17.54 -12.38
N ASP A 141 2.43 17.61 -12.69
CA ASP A 141 1.92 18.51 -13.72
C ASP A 141 2.03 19.97 -13.25
N PRO A 142 2.44 20.92 -14.12
CA PRO A 142 2.57 22.32 -13.73
C PRO A 142 1.23 23.04 -13.54
N VAL A 143 0.10 22.38 -13.88
CA VAL A 143 -1.23 22.97 -13.90
C VAL A 143 -1.72 23.26 -12.47
N ARG A 144 -1.73 24.53 -12.09
CA ARG A 144 -2.30 25.01 -10.82
C ARG A 144 -3.71 25.53 -11.05
N LEU A 145 -4.72 24.77 -10.60
CA LEU A 145 -6.13 25.14 -10.68
C LEU A 145 -6.60 25.95 -9.45
N GLY A 146 -5.68 26.53 -8.67
CA GLY A 146 -5.98 27.22 -7.41
C GLY A 146 -6.22 26.30 -6.21
N PHE A 147 -6.20 24.98 -6.39
CA PHE A 147 -6.27 24.02 -5.28
C PHE A 147 -4.92 23.85 -4.57
N PRO A 148 -4.89 23.49 -3.28
CA PRO A 148 -3.66 23.11 -2.59
C PRO A 148 -3.00 21.92 -3.29
N VAL A 149 -1.71 22.01 -3.55
CA VAL A 149 -0.88 20.93 -4.12
C VAL A 149 0.33 20.75 -3.22
N TRP A 150 0.69 19.51 -2.92
CA TRP A 150 1.90 19.20 -2.18
C TRP A 150 3.13 19.69 -2.96
N ASP A 151 3.85 20.66 -2.40
CA ASP A 151 5.06 21.20 -3.00
C ASP A 151 5.97 21.79 -1.90
N PRO A 152 7.00 21.07 -1.44
CA PRO A 152 7.89 21.52 -0.38
C PRO A 152 8.71 22.75 -0.77
N ARG A 153 8.79 23.12 -2.05
CA ARG A 153 9.48 24.34 -2.49
C ARG A 153 8.66 25.59 -2.14
N VAL A 154 7.32 25.47 -2.21
CA VAL A 154 6.38 26.58 -2.04
C VAL A 154 5.76 26.58 -0.65
N ASN A 155 5.35 25.43 -0.15
CA ASN A 155 4.68 25.30 1.14
C ASN A 155 5.68 24.84 2.22
N LEU A 156 5.84 25.66 3.27
CA LEU A 156 6.76 25.38 4.37
C LEU A 156 6.34 24.11 5.14
N ALA A 157 5.04 23.90 5.34
CA ALA A 157 4.53 22.73 6.06
C ALA A 157 4.94 21.42 5.36
N ASP A 158 4.98 21.43 4.02
CA ASP A 158 5.32 20.25 3.24
C ASP A 158 6.77 19.80 3.43
N ARG A 159 7.67 20.71 3.85
CA ARG A 159 9.09 20.44 4.10
C ARG A 159 9.33 19.56 5.32
N TYR A 160 8.39 19.52 6.26
CA TYR A 160 8.50 18.74 7.49
C TYR A 160 8.00 17.30 7.33
N HIS A 161 7.44 16.93 6.17
CA HIS A 161 7.00 15.55 5.93
C HIS A 161 8.17 14.57 5.89
N LEU A 162 8.08 13.51 6.70
CA LEU A 162 9.19 12.60 6.95
C LEU A 162 9.29 11.44 5.95
N MET A 163 8.17 10.98 5.40
CA MET A 163 8.09 9.84 4.49
C MET A 163 7.07 10.06 3.35
N PRO A 164 7.24 11.11 2.52
CA PRO A 164 6.19 11.54 1.58
C PRO A 164 5.93 10.53 0.45
N VAL A 165 4.67 10.09 0.33
CA VAL A 165 4.17 9.27 -0.78
C VAL A 165 3.04 10.04 -1.45
N ILE A 166 3.24 10.45 -2.70
CA ILE A 166 2.42 11.50 -3.30
C ILE A 166 1.39 10.89 -4.25
N THR A 167 0.13 11.31 -4.10
CA THR A 167 -0.96 10.88 -4.98
C THR A 167 -0.70 11.33 -6.42
N PRO A 168 -0.97 10.47 -7.42
CA PRO A 168 -0.67 10.78 -8.82
C PRO A 168 -1.67 11.75 -9.47
N VAL A 169 -2.85 11.93 -8.90
CA VAL A 169 -3.93 12.75 -9.47
C VAL A 169 -3.79 14.19 -9.01
N ASN A 170 -3.94 15.14 -9.93
CA ASN A 170 -3.98 16.56 -9.60
C ASN A 170 -5.32 16.91 -8.90
N PRO A 171 -5.32 17.67 -7.79
CA PRO A 171 -4.16 18.18 -7.06
C PRO A 171 -3.44 17.09 -6.27
N GLN A 172 -2.11 17.00 -6.44
CA GLN A 172 -1.30 16.00 -5.74
C GLN A 172 -1.24 16.31 -4.26
N GLN A 173 -1.33 15.27 -3.43
CA GLN A 173 -1.33 15.36 -1.97
C GLN A 173 -0.40 14.28 -1.40
N ASN A 174 0.16 14.54 -0.22
CA ASN A 174 0.90 13.53 0.51
C ASN A 174 -0.07 12.56 1.22
N SER A 175 -0.01 11.26 0.91
CA SER A 175 -0.88 10.25 1.54
C SER A 175 -0.36 9.75 2.89
N THR A 176 0.84 10.15 3.29
CA THR A 176 1.55 9.71 4.51
C THR A 176 1.89 10.89 5.41
N PHE A 177 1.08 11.95 5.39
CA PHE A 177 1.28 13.16 6.19
C PHE A 177 1.23 12.94 7.71
N ASN A 178 0.63 11.83 8.18
CA ASN A 178 0.57 11.49 9.61
C ASN A 178 1.85 10.78 10.12
N VAL A 179 2.81 10.46 9.25
CA VAL A 179 4.03 9.75 9.65
C VAL A 179 4.88 10.64 10.57
N SER A 180 5.20 10.12 11.74
CA SER A 180 6.07 10.72 12.76
C SER A 180 7.48 10.11 12.73
N ALA A 181 8.42 10.69 13.48
CA ALA A 181 9.79 10.15 13.59
C ALA A 181 9.79 8.70 14.12
N SER A 182 8.96 8.42 15.13
CA SER A 182 8.83 7.09 15.76
C SER A 182 8.27 6.06 14.77
N THR A 183 7.14 6.35 14.13
CA THR A 183 6.49 5.44 13.17
C THR A 183 7.35 5.22 11.93
N ARG A 184 8.03 6.26 11.42
CA ARG A 184 9.04 6.11 10.36
C ARG A 184 10.14 5.15 10.76
N SER A 185 10.68 5.27 11.97
CA SER A 185 11.79 4.44 12.45
C SER A 185 11.40 2.96 12.50
N VAL A 186 10.22 2.67 13.06
CA VAL A 186 9.66 1.31 13.09
C VAL A 186 9.49 0.76 11.66
N MET A 187 8.91 1.54 10.75
CA MET A 187 8.72 1.09 9.36
C MET A 187 10.03 0.83 8.62
N VAL A 188 11.04 1.69 8.81
CA VAL A 188 12.36 1.50 8.19
C VAL A 188 13.05 0.24 8.72
N GLU A 189 12.97 -0.03 10.04
CA GLU A 189 13.52 -1.26 10.60
C GLU A 189 12.79 -2.51 10.08
N GLU A 190 11.45 -2.50 10.02
CA GLU A 190 10.70 -3.62 9.45
C GLU A 190 11.02 -3.85 7.97
N LEU A 191 11.21 -2.77 7.19
CA LEU A 191 11.61 -2.88 5.79
C LEU A 191 13.00 -3.48 5.61
N LYS A 192 13.92 -3.34 6.57
CA LYS A 192 15.26 -3.95 6.51
C LYS A 192 15.27 -5.46 6.71
N ILE A 193 14.23 -6.04 7.30
CA ILE A 193 14.10 -7.50 7.47
C ILE A 193 13.83 -8.18 6.12
N GLY A 194 13.09 -7.50 5.25
CA GLY A 194 12.57 -8.05 4.01
C GLY A 194 13.61 -8.53 2.98
N PRO A 195 14.72 -7.81 2.70
CA PRO A 195 15.71 -8.25 1.71
C PRO A 195 16.34 -9.59 2.10
N THR A 196 16.74 -9.76 3.36
CA THR A 196 17.31 -11.02 3.86
C THR A 196 16.28 -12.15 3.81
N ALA A 197 15.07 -11.92 4.30
CA ALA A 197 14.00 -12.93 4.30
C ALA A 197 13.60 -13.38 2.88
N THR A 198 13.57 -12.44 1.93
CA THR A 198 13.25 -12.74 0.53
C THR A 198 14.39 -13.46 -0.19
N VAL A 199 15.66 -13.14 0.10
CA VAL A 199 16.81 -13.89 -0.41
C VAL A 199 16.82 -15.32 0.13
N ASP A 200 16.63 -15.50 1.44
CA ASP A 200 16.50 -16.83 2.04
C ASP A 200 15.38 -17.64 1.38
N LYS A 201 14.26 -17.00 1.05
CA LYS A 201 13.19 -17.66 0.31
C LYS A 201 13.60 -18.05 -1.12
N LEU A 202 14.26 -17.15 -1.86
CA LEU A 202 14.74 -17.43 -3.22
C LEU A 202 15.77 -18.57 -3.25
N LEU A 203 16.54 -18.73 -2.16
CA LEU A 203 17.47 -19.85 -1.95
C LEU A 203 16.81 -21.10 -1.34
N ASN A 204 15.48 -21.14 -1.24
CA ASN A 204 14.68 -22.21 -0.63
C ASN A 204 15.04 -22.54 0.84
N LYS A 205 15.60 -21.58 1.59
CA LYS A 205 15.92 -21.72 3.02
C LYS A 205 14.76 -21.36 3.95
N ARG A 206 13.76 -20.64 3.45
CA ARG A 206 12.54 -20.22 4.19
C ARG A 206 11.29 -20.36 3.34
N ARG A 207 10.11 -20.25 3.96
CA ARG A 207 8.81 -20.17 3.28
C ARG A 207 8.34 -18.72 3.21
N TRP A 208 7.44 -18.43 2.27
CA TRP A 208 6.81 -17.11 2.18
C TRP A 208 5.99 -16.78 3.43
N ALA A 209 5.38 -17.77 4.07
CA ALA A 209 4.62 -17.60 5.31
C ALA A 209 5.47 -16.95 6.42
N ASP A 210 6.74 -17.31 6.50
CA ASP A 210 7.66 -16.83 7.54
C ASP A 210 7.93 -15.31 7.42
N LEU A 211 7.72 -14.70 6.24
CA LEU A 211 7.79 -13.24 6.06
C LEU A 211 6.62 -12.53 6.75
N PHE A 212 5.47 -13.19 6.83
CA PHE A 212 4.20 -12.67 7.33
C PHE A 212 3.88 -13.14 8.76
N GLU A 213 4.84 -13.76 9.44
CA GLU A 213 4.69 -14.09 10.85
C GLU A 213 4.47 -12.82 11.69
N ASN A 214 3.60 -12.96 12.70
CA ASN A 214 3.30 -11.85 13.59
C ASN A 214 4.55 -11.49 14.42
N THR A 215 4.77 -10.20 14.59
CA THR A 215 5.77 -9.70 15.54
C THR A 215 5.30 -9.94 16.97
N GLU A 216 6.17 -10.42 17.85
CA GLU A 216 5.92 -10.48 19.29
C GLU A 216 5.98 -9.08 19.93
N PHE A 217 5.03 -8.22 19.60
CA PHE A 217 5.03 -6.80 19.99
C PHE A 217 5.23 -6.60 21.51
N PHE A 218 4.58 -7.40 22.34
CA PHE A 218 4.65 -7.30 23.81
C PHE A 218 5.96 -7.84 24.41
N SER A 219 6.82 -8.44 23.59
CA SER A 219 8.17 -8.86 23.97
C SER A 219 9.26 -7.90 23.45
N GLN A 220 8.92 -6.98 22.53
CA GLN A 220 9.89 -6.15 21.82
C GLN A 220 10.38 -4.94 22.62
N TYR A 221 9.57 -4.43 23.53
CA TYR A 221 9.86 -3.23 24.31
C TYR A 221 9.87 -3.54 25.81
N LYS A 222 10.70 -2.79 26.54
CA LYS A 222 10.83 -2.91 28.01
C LYS A 222 9.62 -2.33 28.75
N TYR A 223 8.95 -1.34 28.16
CA TYR A 223 7.86 -0.60 28.77
C TYR A 223 6.72 -0.40 27.77
N TYR A 224 5.48 -0.39 28.26
CA TYR A 224 4.27 -0.19 27.46
C TYR A 224 3.35 0.80 28.15
N LEU A 225 2.64 1.60 27.35
CA LEU A 225 1.52 2.42 27.81
C LEU A 225 0.21 1.75 27.38
N VAL A 226 -0.65 1.42 28.36
CA VAL A 226 -1.97 0.85 28.10
C VAL A 226 -3.00 1.98 28.14
N LEU A 227 -3.68 2.19 27.02
CA LEU A 227 -4.79 3.15 26.93
C LEU A 227 -6.11 2.39 27.00
N MET A 228 -6.94 2.71 27.98
CA MET A 228 -8.27 2.13 28.16
C MET A 228 -9.32 3.20 27.91
N ALA A 229 -10.29 2.89 27.03
CA ALA A 229 -11.48 3.70 26.81
C ALA A 229 -12.70 2.84 27.17
N SER A 230 -13.59 3.39 27.99
CA SER A 230 -14.87 2.78 28.35
C SER A 230 -16.00 3.53 27.66
N PHE A 231 -17.03 2.77 27.25
CA PHE A 231 -18.21 3.28 26.56
C PHE A 231 -19.46 2.81 27.30
N VAL A 232 -20.53 3.60 27.23
CA VAL A 232 -21.80 3.29 27.92
C VAL A 232 -22.57 2.19 27.18
N SER A 233 -22.48 2.16 25.85
CA SER A 233 -23.13 1.16 25.00
C SER A 233 -22.22 0.68 23.84
N PRO A 234 -22.52 -0.47 23.20
CA PRO A 234 -21.84 -0.90 21.99
C PRO A 234 -21.97 0.08 20.82
N ASP A 235 -23.11 0.77 20.71
CA ASP A 235 -23.34 1.80 19.68
C ASP A 235 -22.43 3.01 19.90
N ASP A 236 -22.26 3.44 21.15
CA ASP A 236 -21.29 4.49 21.49
C ASP A 236 -19.86 4.08 21.15
N GLN A 237 -19.48 2.83 21.41
CA GLN A 237 -18.16 2.32 21.04
C GLN A 237 -17.93 2.42 19.53
N LEU A 238 -18.92 2.06 18.71
CA LEU A 238 -18.78 2.10 17.24
C LEU A 238 -18.66 3.55 16.72
N GLN A 239 -19.39 4.48 17.34
CA GLN A 239 -19.32 5.90 16.99
C GLN A 239 -18.01 6.57 17.44
N TRP A 240 -17.50 6.21 18.63
CA TRP A 240 -16.40 6.93 19.27
C TRP A 240 -15.03 6.26 19.11
N SER A 241 -14.96 4.97 18.81
CA SER A 241 -13.69 4.24 18.61
C SER A 241 -12.80 4.89 17.57
N GLY A 242 -13.34 5.25 16.39
CA GLY A 242 -12.56 5.90 15.34
C GLY A 242 -12.03 7.28 15.76
N ARG A 243 -12.80 8.03 16.56
CA ARG A 243 -12.36 9.33 17.10
C ARG A 243 -11.25 9.13 18.12
N PHE A 244 -11.38 8.16 19.02
CA PHE A 244 -10.34 7.81 19.98
C PHE A 244 -9.04 7.41 19.26
N GLU A 245 -9.10 6.45 18.33
CA GLU A 245 -7.95 5.99 17.55
C GLU A 245 -7.25 7.12 16.80
N SER A 246 -8.00 8.04 16.18
CA SER A 246 -7.45 9.16 15.42
C SER A 246 -6.63 10.14 16.29
N ARG A 247 -6.84 10.14 17.61
CA ARG A 247 -6.19 11.05 18.55
C ARG A 247 -4.97 10.45 19.23
N ILE A 248 -4.80 9.13 19.21
CA ILE A 248 -3.66 8.42 19.82
C ILE A 248 -2.33 8.99 19.31
N ARG A 249 -2.25 9.35 18.02
CA ARG A 249 -1.03 9.94 17.44
C ARG A 249 -0.55 11.23 18.13
N HIS A 250 -1.44 12.00 18.77
CA HIS A 250 -1.06 13.21 19.48
C HIS A 250 -0.31 12.91 20.79
N LEU A 251 -0.44 11.69 21.34
CA LEU A 251 0.34 11.22 22.50
C LEU A 251 1.77 10.81 22.11
N ILE A 252 2.00 10.48 20.83
CA ILE A 252 3.27 9.95 20.34
C ILE A 252 4.30 11.08 20.08
N GLY A 253 3.86 12.35 20.08
CA GLY A 253 4.67 13.50 19.69
C GLY A 253 4.84 13.59 18.16
N GLN A 254 4.78 14.81 17.62
CA GLN A 254 5.06 15.07 16.20
C GLN A 254 6.49 15.57 16.01
#